data_AF-A0A9E6A937-F1
#
_entry.id   AF-A0A9E6A937-F1
#
_cell.length_a   1.000
_cell.length_b   1.000
_cell.length_c   1.000
_cell.angle_alpha   90.00
_cell.angle_beta   90.00
_cell.angle_gamma   90.00
#
_symmetry.space_group_name_H-M   'P 1'
#
loop_
_entity.id
_entity.type
_entity.pdbx_description
1 polymer ?
#
loop_
_entity_poly.entity_id
_entity_poly.type
_entity_poly.pdbx_seq_one_letter_code
_entity_poly.pdbx_strand_id
1 'polypeptide(L)'
;MKIAFHKSFWEAQCNNERELDQLLDTIKAEGYQGSELFLPFYTIDPNSTVKAHQHQQLNIITGIATQGDNITDHLSSLEQQVARAMAFEPLFINSHTGRDIFTLEENLRLFEKALALEVKYNVDITHETHRFRPTFSTFGTEQILAHLPELKLNLDVSHWMVVHESDLRDQWQRVEKLLANVHHIHARVGFEEGPQITDPQSQLWREHLNNHTQLWQKVVDLAQQNGRTDLTITPEFGPFPYAHADPQTGQTTTDIWAANLFMKRHLKNSLVVNK
;
A
#
# COMPACT_ATOMS: atom_id res chain seq x y z
N MET A 1 8.27 8.90 16.99
CA MET A 1 8.05 7.92 15.90
C MET A 1 8.88 8.32 14.68
N LYS A 2 9.33 7.38 13.84
CA LYS A 2 10.04 7.67 12.57
C LYS A 2 9.11 7.35 11.39
N ILE A 3 9.05 8.21 10.39
CA ILE A 3 8.31 7.94 9.16
C ILE A 3 9.33 7.58 8.07
N ALA A 4 9.20 6.40 7.46
CA ALA A 4 10.06 5.92 6.38
C ALA A 4 9.28 5.85 5.06
N PHE A 5 9.79 6.51 4.03
CA PHE A 5 9.16 6.53 2.72
C PHE A 5 9.76 5.46 1.81
N HIS A 6 8.91 4.66 1.19
CA HIS A 6 9.29 3.63 0.22
C HIS A 6 8.75 3.99 -1.18
N LYS A 7 9.47 3.62 -2.23
CA LYS A 7 9.06 3.86 -3.61
C LYS A 7 8.35 2.63 -4.14
N SER A 8 7.11 2.76 -4.62
CA SER A 8 6.48 1.68 -5.37
C SER A 8 7.16 1.52 -6.73
N PHE A 9 7.58 0.30 -7.06
CA PHE A 9 8.21 -0.01 -8.35
C PHE A 9 7.23 -0.49 -9.41
N TRP A 10 5.92 -0.46 -9.14
CA TRP A 10 4.89 -0.77 -10.14
C TRP A 10 4.82 0.26 -11.30
N GLU A 11 5.36 1.47 -11.09
CA GLU A 11 5.39 2.55 -12.08
C GLU A 11 6.66 2.54 -12.95
N ALA A 12 7.67 1.79 -12.53
CA ALA A 12 8.94 1.72 -13.23
C ALA A 12 8.90 0.62 -14.29
N GLN A 13 9.93 0.57 -15.13
CA GLN A 13 10.26 -0.60 -15.94
C GLN A 13 11.64 -1.05 -15.50
N CYS A 14 11.82 -2.34 -15.24
CA CYS A 14 13.11 -2.88 -14.81
C CYS A 14 13.27 -4.33 -15.29
N ASN A 15 13.99 -4.52 -16.38
CA ASN A 15 14.07 -5.81 -17.06
C ASN A 15 15.34 -6.60 -16.71
N ASN A 16 16.29 -5.97 -16.01
CA ASN A 16 17.59 -6.56 -15.70
C ASN A 16 18.22 -5.90 -14.46
N GLU A 17 19.25 -6.54 -13.91
CA GLU A 17 19.97 -6.08 -12.72
C GLU A 17 20.55 -4.67 -12.86
N ARG A 18 21.01 -4.28 -14.06
CA ARG A 18 21.56 -2.94 -14.30
C ARG A 18 20.49 -1.87 -14.19
N GLU A 19 19.30 -2.11 -14.75
CA GLU A 19 18.15 -1.20 -14.61
C GLU A 19 17.70 -1.12 -13.14
N LEU A 20 17.78 -2.23 -12.40
CA LEU A 20 17.48 -2.25 -10.96
C LEU A 20 18.46 -1.36 -10.19
N ASP A 21 19.76 -1.53 -10.41
CA ASP A 21 20.78 -0.70 -9.75
C ASP A 21 20.56 0.79 -10.01
N GLN A 22 20.25 1.17 -11.26
CA GLN A 22 19.96 2.55 -11.64
C GLN A 22 18.71 3.11 -10.95
N LEU A 23 17.65 2.30 -10.84
CA LEU A 23 16.44 2.69 -10.09
C LEU A 23 16.75 2.87 -8.61
N LEU A 24 17.52 1.97 -8.02
CA LEU A 24 17.91 2.05 -6.61
C LEU A 24 18.79 3.27 -6.31
N ASP A 25 19.76 3.57 -7.18
CA ASP A 25 20.56 4.81 -7.12
C ASP A 25 19.65 6.05 -7.14
N THR A 26 18.68 6.05 -8.05
CA THR A 26 17.74 7.17 -8.22
C THR A 26 16.92 7.38 -6.95
N ILE A 27 16.28 6.33 -6.43
CA ILE A 27 15.42 6.50 -5.23
C ILE A 27 16.23 6.78 -3.96
N LYS A 28 17.48 6.29 -3.89
CA LYS A 28 18.40 6.65 -2.81
C LYS A 28 18.72 8.13 -2.85
N ALA A 29 19.05 8.67 -4.02
CA ALA A 29 19.33 10.09 -4.22
C ALA A 29 18.09 10.97 -3.94
N GLU A 30 16.90 10.47 -4.26
CA GLU A 30 15.63 11.12 -3.92
C GLU A 30 15.30 11.03 -2.42
N GLY A 31 16.02 10.21 -1.65
CA GLY A 31 15.94 10.09 -0.20
C GLY A 31 14.83 9.16 0.27
N TYR A 32 14.49 8.13 -0.49
CA TYR A 32 13.68 7.00 -0.03
C TYR A 32 14.50 6.07 0.90
N GLN A 33 13.81 5.29 1.73
CA GLN A 33 14.40 4.31 2.65
C GLN A 33 14.29 2.88 2.13
N GLY A 34 13.58 2.68 1.02
CA GLY A 34 13.41 1.38 0.40
C GLY A 34 12.47 1.45 -0.80
N SER A 35 12.13 0.27 -1.32
CA SER A 35 11.16 0.10 -2.40
C SER A 35 10.04 -0.86 -1.97
N GLU A 36 8.93 -0.80 -2.69
CA GLU A 36 7.84 -1.76 -2.59
C GLU A 36 7.68 -2.51 -3.92
N LEU A 37 7.76 -3.85 -3.83
CA LEU A 37 7.87 -4.76 -4.96
C LEU A 37 6.66 -5.69 -5.00
N PHE A 38 5.71 -5.42 -5.91
CA PHE A 38 4.56 -6.30 -6.08
C PHE A 38 4.95 -7.56 -6.87
N LEU A 39 4.70 -8.74 -6.30
CA LEU A 39 5.18 -10.02 -6.83
C LEU A 39 4.19 -10.69 -7.79
N PRO A 40 4.68 -11.39 -8.84
CA PRO A 40 6.08 -11.53 -9.23
C PRO A 40 6.66 -10.20 -9.75
N PHE A 41 7.83 -9.83 -9.22
CA PHE A 41 8.49 -8.56 -9.53
C PHE A 41 9.60 -8.79 -10.56
N TYR A 42 9.32 -8.41 -11.81
CA TYR A 42 10.20 -8.60 -12.98
C TYR A 42 10.80 -10.01 -13.09
N THR A 43 11.76 -10.22 -13.99
CA THR A 43 12.41 -11.53 -14.21
C THR A 43 13.72 -11.69 -13.43
N ILE A 44 14.07 -10.69 -12.61
CA ILE A 44 15.29 -10.68 -11.81
C ILE A 44 15.12 -11.66 -10.65
N ASP A 45 16.16 -12.45 -10.36
CA ASP A 45 16.08 -13.40 -9.27
C ASP A 45 16.07 -12.67 -7.89
N PRO A 46 15.43 -13.28 -6.87
CA PRO A 46 15.33 -12.66 -5.55
C PRO A 46 16.69 -12.35 -4.90
N ASN A 47 17.70 -13.20 -5.07
CA ASN A 47 19.01 -13.00 -4.43
C ASN A 47 19.72 -11.78 -5.00
N SER A 48 19.68 -11.59 -6.32
CA SER A 48 20.24 -10.40 -6.97
C SER A 48 19.48 -9.14 -6.55
N THR A 49 18.15 -9.22 -6.44
CA THR A 49 17.32 -8.12 -5.93
C THR A 49 17.70 -7.72 -4.51
N VAL A 50 17.84 -8.69 -3.60
CA VAL A 50 18.25 -8.46 -2.20
C VAL A 50 19.64 -7.85 -2.13
N LYS A 51 20.62 -8.40 -2.87
CA LYS A 51 21.98 -7.87 -2.89
C LYS A 51 22.05 -6.43 -3.36
N ALA A 52 21.31 -6.07 -4.41
CA ALA A 52 21.26 -4.71 -4.92
C ALA A 52 20.70 -3.73 -3.87
N HIS A 53 19.62 -4.11 -3.18
CA HIS A 53 19.03 -3.33 -2.09
C HIS A 53 19.96 -3.18 -0.88
N GLN A 54 20.62 -4.26 -0.46
CA GLN A 54 21.59 -4.25 0.64
C GLN A 54 22.79 -3.35 0.33
N HIS A 55 23.33 -3.41 -0.89
CA HIS A 55 24.42 -2.54 -1.35
C HIS A 55 24.06 -1.05 -1.21
N GLN A 56 22.81 -0.70 -1.50
CA GLN A 56 22.28 0.66 -1.40
C GLN A 56 21.75 1.04 -0.01
N GLN A 57 21.74 0.08 0.94
CA GLN A 57 21.09 0.23 2.26
C GLN A 57 19.64 0.71 2.11
N LEU A 58 18.87 0.01 1.28
CA LEU A 58 17.46 0.24 1.02
C LEU A 58 16.66 -1.00 1.47
N ASN A 59 15.55 -0.77 2.17
CA ASN A 59 14.67 -1.85 2.58
C ASN A 59 13.79 -2.33 1.41
N ILE A 60 13.22 -3.53 1.56
CA ILE A 60 12.23 -4.08 0.63
C ILE A 60 10.91 -4.27 1.39
N ILE A 61 9.81 -3.79 0.82
CA ILE A 61 8.46 -4.25 1.12
C ILE A 61 8.03 -5.13 -0.05
N THR A 62 7.39 -6.26 0.22
CA THR A 62 6.85 -7.12 -0.85
C THR A 62 5.34 -7.03 -0.89
N GLY A 63 4.77 -6.89 -2.08
CA GLY A 63 3.33 -6.99 -2.34
C GLY A 63 2.98 -8.38 -2.85
N ILE A 64 1.89 -8.97 -2.35
CA ILE A 64 1.34 -10.25 -2.86
C ILE A 64 -0.16 -10.15 -3.06
N ALA A 65 -0.75 -11.05 -3.85
CA ALA A 65 -2.19 -11.12 -4.06
C ALA A 65 -2.69 -12.56 -4.11
N THR A 66 -3.49 -12.97 -3.13
CA THR A 66 -4.10 -14.31 -3.17
C THR A 66 -4.96 -14.50 -4.42
N GLN A 67 -4.89 -15.69 -5.02
CA GLN A 67 -5.51 -16.05 -6.29
C GLN A 67 -6.09 -17.46 -6.23
N GLY A 68 -7.09 -17.73 -7.06
CA GLY A 68 -7.75 -19.02 -7.16
C GLY A 68 -9.23 -18.88 -7.50
N ASP A 69 -9.89 -20.00 -7.75
CA ASP A 69 -11.33 -20.01 -8.07
C ASP A 69 -12.19 -20.14 -6.81
N ASN A 70 -11.63 -20.68 -5.73
CA ASN A 70 -12.33 -20.91 -4.46
C ASN A 70 -11.43 -20.66 -3.25
N ILE A 71 -12.01 -20.75 -2.06
CA ILE A 71 -11.33 -20.52 -0.78
C ILE A 71 -10.09 -21.41 -0.57
N THR A 72 -10.13 -22.67 -1.01
CA THR A 72 -9.01 -23.60 -0.85
C THR A 72 -7.82 -23.20 -1.71
N ASP A 73 -8.09 -22.78 -2.95
CA ASP A 73 -7.06 -22.28 -3.87
C ASP A 73 -6.43 -21.00 -3.33
N HIS A 74 -7.24 -20.06 -2.84
CA HIS A 74 -6.76 -18.83 -2.21
C HIS A 74 -5.90 -19.10 -0.97
N LEU A 75 -6.27 -20.07 -0.11
CA LEU A 75 -5.47 -20.48 1.05
C LEU A 75 -4.11 -21.07 0.64
N SER A 76 -4.11 -21.94 -0.38
CA SER A 76 -2.87 -22.50 -0.93
C SER A 76 -1.98 -21.41 -1.56
N SER A 77 -2.60 -20.52 -2.33
CA SER A 77 -1.95 -19.40 -2.98
C SER A 77 -1.31 -18.44 -1.98
N LEU A 78 -1.99 -18.13 -0.87
CA LEU A 78 -1.46 -17.31 0.22
C LEU A 78 -0.18 -17.91 0.81
N GLU A 79 -0.19 -19.20 1.15
CA GLU A 79 0.99 -19.87 1.73
C GLU A 79 2.17 -19.90 0.76
N GLN A 80 1.91 -20.18 -0.53
CA GLN A 80 2.94 -20.16 -1.56
C GLN A 80 3.51 -18.76 -1.80
N GLN A 81 2.67 -17.73 -1.81
CA GLN A 81 3.12 -16.36 -2.06
C GLN A 81 3.89 -15.78 -0.89
N VAL A 82 3.47 -16.02 0.35
CA VAL A 82 4.26 -15.63 1.53
C VAL A 82 5.62 -16.31 1.50
N ALA A 83 5.67 -17.62 1.22
CA ALA A 83 6.94 -18.35 1.10
C ALA A 83 7.88 -17.75 0.02
N ARG A 84 7.32 -17.34 -1.13
CA ARG A 84 8.09 -16.66 -2.20
C ARG A 84 8.53 -15.27 -1.79
N ALA A 85 7.66 -14.50 -1.13
CA ALA A 85 7.97 -13.15 -0.68
C ALA A 85 9.14 -13.13 0.31
N MET A 86 9.24 -14.13 1.18
CA MET A 86 10.37 -14.26 2.11
C MET A 86 11.74 -14.39 1.43
N ALA A 87 11.80 -14.83 0.16
CA ALA A 87 13.06 -14.87 -0.59
C ALA A 87 13.64 -13.47 -0.87
N PHE A 88 12.86 -12.42 -0.69
CA PHE A 88 13.28 -11.02 -0.85
C PHE A 88 13.68 -10.36 0.48
N GLU A 89 13.76 -11.11 1.59
CA GLU A 89 14.06 -10.59 2.93
C GLU A 89 13.24 -9.32 3.28
N PRO A 90 11.91 -9.35 3.13
CA PRO A 90 11.09 -8.15 3.26
C PRO A 90 11.05 -7.63 4.70
N LEU A 91 10.94 -6.31 4.84
CA LEU A 91 10.62 -5.65 6.11
C LEU A 91 9.25 -6.11 6.62
N PHE A 92 8.27 -6.19 5.72
CA PHE A 92 6.95 -6.80 5.91
C PHE A 92 6.33 -7.12 4.53
N ILE A 93 5.22 -7.85 4.54
CA ILE A 93 4.47 -8.21 3.32
C ILE A 93 3.17 -7.43 3.28
N ASN A 94 2.92 -6.66 2.23
CA ASN A 94 1.60 -6.10 1.93
C ASN A 94 0.80 -7.12 1.11
N SER A 95 -0.41 -7.45 1.54
CA SER A 95 -1.21 -8.53 0.96
C SER A 95 -2.60 -8.07 0.52
N HIS A 96 -2.87 -8.33 -0.76
CA HIS A 96 -4.18 -8.38 -1.36
C HIS A 96 -4.85 -9.72 -1.02
N THR A 97 -5.34 -9.82 0.21
CA THR A 97 -5.94 -11.04 0.77
C THR A 97 -7.41 -11.18 0.38
N GLY A 98 -7.79 -12.39 -0.04
CA GLY A 98 -9.18 -12.76 -0.33
C GLY A 98 -9.82 -12.02 -1.49
N ARG A 99 -11.14 -12.09 -1.52
CA ARG A 99 -12.00 -11.54 -2.58
C ARG A 99 -13.30 -11.01 -1.99
N ASP A 100 -13.74 -9.89 -2.55
CA ASP A 100 -15.04 -9.27 -2.28
C ASP A 100 -16.25 -10.17 -2.59
N ILE A 101 -16.08 -11.17 -3.45
CA ILE A 101 -17.12 -12.16 -3.80
C ILE A 101 -17.26 -13.32 -2.80
N PHE A 102 -16.34 -13.46 -1.84
CA PHE A 102 -16.44 -14.49 -0.81
C PHE A 102 -17.27 -14.01 0.38
N THR A 103 -17.87 -14.93 1.11
CA THR A 103 -18.56 -14.63 2.37
C THR A 103 -17.59 -14.08 3.42
N LEU A 104 -18.13 -13.42 4.45
CA LEU A 104 -17.32 -12.97 5.58
C LEU A 104 -16.56 -14.14 6.23
N GLU A 105 -17.23 -15.27 6.47
CA GLU A 105 -16.61 -16.46 7.07
C GLU A 105 -15.45 -17.00 6.23
N GLU A 106 -15.62 -17.09 4.91
CA GLU A 106 -14.55 -17.51 4.00
C GLU A 106 -13.36 -16.54 4.02
N ASN A 107 -13.62 -15.23 3.99
CA ASN A 107 -12.55 -14.24 4.07
C ASN A 107 -11.85 -14.25 5.43
N LEU A 108 -12.57 -14.44 6.54
CA LEU A 108 -11.97 -14.57 7.87
C LEU A 108 -10.98 -15.73 7.94
N ARG A 109 -11.30 -16.88 7.33
CA ARG A 109 -10.36 -18.03 7.25
C ARG A 109 -9.05 -17.68 6.53
N LEU A 110 -9.07 -16.79 5.54
CA LEU A 110 -7.85 -16.31 4.87
C LEU A 110 -7.04 -15.38 5.76
N PHE A 111 -7.69 -14.47 6.49
CA PHE A 111 -7.03 -13.58 7.43
C PHE A 111 -6.44 -14.33 8.63
N GLU A 112 -7.15 -15.31 9.19
CA GLU A 112 -6.64 -16.21 10.23
C GLU A 112 -5.40 -16.97 9.76
N LYS A 113 -5.44 -17.48 8.51
CA LYS A 113 -4.26 -18.12 7.90
C LYS A 113 -3.11 -17.14 7.74
N ALA A 114 -3.36 -15.88 7.36
CA ALA A 114 -2.33 -14.86 7.26
C ALA A 114 -1.68 -14.59 8.63
N LEU A 115 -2.46 -14.41 9.69
CA LEU A 115 -1.95 -14.24 11.06
C LEU A 115 -1.11 -15.45 11.51
N ALA A 116 -1.54 -16.68 11.19
CA ALA A 116 -0.72 -17.87 11.46
C ALA A 116 0.60 -17.89 10.68
N LEU A 117 0.61 -17.35 9.45
CA LEU A 117 1.83 -17.22 8.64
C LEU A 117 2.76 -16.12 9.16
N GLU A 118 2.24 -15.03 9.73
CA GLU A 118 3.06 -14.02 10.42
C GLU A 118 3.91 -14.66 11.51
N VAL A 119 3.28 -15.48 12.36
CA VAL A 119 3.97 -16.20 13.44
C VAL A 119 4.97 -17.22 12.88
N LYS A 120 4.58 -17.98 11.85
CA LYS A 120 5.43 -19.01 11.23
C LYS A 120 6.71 -18.43 10.62
N TYR A 121 6.61 -17.30 9.92
CA TYR A 121 7.73 -16.69 9.22
C TYR A 121 8.39 -15.55 10.00
N ASN A 122 7.84 -15.16 11.15
CA ASN A 122 8.27 -14.02 11.95
C ASN A 122 8.38 -12.74 11.09
N VAL A 123 7.28 -12.45 10.38
CA VAL A 123 7.15 -11.29 9.47
C VAL A 123 5.76 -10.70 9.63
N ASP A 124 5.64 -9.37 9.62
CA ASP A 124 4.33 -8.72 9.57
C ASP A 124 3.71 -8.87 8.18
N ILE A 125 2.38 -9.06 8.15
CA ILE A 125 1.57 -9.05 6.94
C ILE A 125 0.51 -7.95 7.11
N THR A 126 0.60 -6.92 6.29
CA THR A 126 -0.44 -5.88 6.20
C THR A 126 -1.47 -6.26 5.13
N HIS A 127 -2.70 -5.80 5.31
CA HIS A 127 -3.81 -6.05 4.38
C HIS A 127 -4.32 -4.75 3.80
N GLU A 128 -4.18 -4.59 2.49
CA GLU A 128 -4.52 -3.34 1.82
C GLU A 128 -6.03 -3.11 1.78
N THR A 129 -6.47 -1.89 2.08
CA THR A 129 -7.82 -1.42 1.80
C THR A 129 -7.98 -1.22 0.29
N HIS A 130 -8.47 -2.24 -0.42
CA HIS A 130 -8.44 -2.25 -1.88
C HIS A 130 -9.79 -2.72 -2.44
N ARG A 131 -10.29 -2.05 -3.49
CA ARG A 131 -11.44 -2.54 -4.29
C ARG A 131 -11.16 -3.97 -4.77
N PHE A 132 -12.12 -4.84 -5.05
CA PHE A 132 -11.87 -6.27 -5.37
C PHE A 132 -11.41 -7.16 -4.19
N ARG A 133 -11.02 -6.57 -3.05
CA ARG A 133 -10.67 -7.29 -1.81
C ARG A 133 -11.74 -7.09 -0.74
N PRO A 134 -11.84 -7.94 0.30
CA PRO A 134 -12.87 -7.86 1.33
C PRO A 134 -12.85 -6.55 2.13
N THR A 135 -11.70 -5.86 2.15
CA THR A 135 -11.45 -4.57 2.79
C THR A 135 -11.87 -3.37 1.94
N PHE A 136 -12.58 -3.57 0.81
CA PHE A 136 -12.96 -2.51 -0.13
C PHE A 136 -13.88 -1.44 0.45
N SER A 137 -14.57 -1.70 1.57
CA SER A 137 -15.46 -0.75 2.22
C SER A 137 -15.14 -0.63 3.71
N THR A 138 -15.48 0.51 4.29
CA THR A 138 -15.35 0.77 5.74
C THR A 138 -16.25 -0.18 6.55
N PHE A 139 -17.45 -0.52 6.06
CA PHE A 139 -18.35 -1.48 6.71
C PHE A 139 -17.77 -2.89 6.74
N GLY A 140 -17.27 -3.40 5.59
CA GLY A 140 -16.66 -4.71 5.51
C GLY A 140 -15.40 -4.81 6.37
N THR A 141 -14.56 -3.76 6.32
CA THR A 141 -13.34 -3.69 7.14
C THR A 141 -13.66 -3.64 8.63
N GLU A 142 -14.69 -2.89 9.06
CA GLU A 142 -15.16 -2.87 10.46
C GLU A 142 -15.61 -4.25 10.93
N GLN A 143 -16.35 -4.99 10.10
CA GLN A 143 -16.78 -6.36 10.42
C GLN A 143 -15.59 -7.32 10.54
N ILE A 144 -14.60 -7.22 9.66
CA ILE A 144 -13.39 -8.06 9.71
C ILE A 144 -12.60 -7.76 10.98
N LEU A 145 -12.32 -6.49 11.28
CA LEU A 145 -11.57 -6.09 12.48
C LEU A 145 -12.32 -6.36 13.79
N ALA A 146 -13.65 -6.43 13.78
CA ALA A 146 -14.41 -6.85 14.95
C ALA A 146 -14.16 -8.33 15.31
N HIS A 147 -13.83 -9.18 14.34
CA HIS A 147 -13.49 -10.58 14.57
C HIS A 147 -11.98 -10.78 14.81
N LEU A 148 -11.15 -10.03 14.08
CA LEU A 148 -9.69 -10.15 14.09
C LEU A 148 -9.05 -8.76 14.35
N PRO A 149 -9.16 -8.24 15.58
CA PRO A 149 -8.67 -6.90 15.94
C PRO A 149 -7.15 -6.74 15.85
N GLU A 150 -6.39 -7.83 15.76
CA GLU A 150 -4.94 -7.85 15.59
C GLU A 150 -4.48 -7.63 14.15
N LEU A 151 -5.39 -7.66 13.16
CA LEU A 151 -5.01 -7.44 11.77
C LEU A 151 -4.40 -6.06 11.55
N LYS A 152 -3.32 -6.06 10.78
CA LYS A 152 -2.58 -4.86 10.38
C LYS A 152 -3.08 -4.42 9.01
N LEU A 153 -3.56 -3.20 8.89
CA LEU A 153 -4.01 -2.65 7.61
C LEU A 153 -2.87 -1.93 6.88
N ASN A 154 -2.85 -2.05 5.56
CA ASN A 154 -2.25 -1.06 4.68
C ASN A 154 -3.38 -0.14 4.17
N LEU A 155 -3.31 1.14 4.50
CA LEU A 155 -4.36 2.08 4.14
C LEU A 155 -4.06 2.73 2.79
N ASP A 156 -4.82 2.34 1.77
CA ASP A 156 -5.09 3.16 0.60
C ASP A 156 -6.52 3.72 0.72
N VAL A 157 -6.62 4.98 1.18
CA VAL A 157 -7.90 5.66 1.40
C VAL A 157 -8.67 5.84 0.10
N SER A 158 -7.98 5.97 -1.03
CA SER A 158 -8.59 6.27 -2.32
C SER A 158 -9.62 5.22 -2.75
N HIS A 159 -9.39 3.96 -2.35
CA HIS A 159 -10.30 2.86 -2.60
C HIS A 159 -11.62 2.97 -1.83
N TRP A 160 -11.58 3.47 -0.59
CA TRP A 160 -12.82 3.72 0.15
C TRP A 160 -13.58 4.90 -0.41
N MET A 161 -12.91 5.98 -0.83
CA MET A 161 -13.60 7.15 -1.37
C MET A 161 -14.44 6.81 -2.61
N VAL A 162 -13.85 6.10 -3.57
CA VAL A 162 -14.58 5.71 -4.79
C VAL A 162 -15.68 4.68 -4.51
N VAL A 163 -15.51 3.79 -3.54
CA VAL A 163 -16.54 2.79 -3.17
C VAL A 163 -17.73 3.45 -2.49
N HIS A 164 -17.49 4.49 -1.70
CA HIS A 164 -18.53 5.20 -0.96
C HIS A 164 -19.08 6.43 -1.69
N GLU A 165 -18.51 6.81 -2.82
CA GLU A 165 -18.82 8.06 -3.52
C GLU A 165 -18.75 9.28 -2.56
N SER A 166 -17.73 9.29 -1.70
CA SER A 166 -17.64 10.20 -0.55
C SER A 166 -16.20 10.50 -0.17
N ASP A 167 -15.97 11.69 0.39
CA ASP A 167 -14.70 12.07 1.03
C ASP A 167 -14.52 11.50 2.45
N LEU A 168 -15.47 10.66 2.88
CA LEU A 168 -15.54 9.93 4.15
C LEU A 168 -15.81 10.78 5.41
N ARG A 169 -15.98 12.10 5.29
CA ARG A 169 -16.23 12.98 6.46
C ARG A 169 -17.55 12.67 7.17
N ASP A 170 -18.55 12.23 6.43
CA ASP A 170 -19.87 11.82 6.92
C ASP A 170 -19.84 10.55 7.78
N GLN A 171 -18.76 9.77 7.72
CA GLN A 171 -18.56 8.53 8.48
C GLN A 171 -17.28 8.55 9.33
N TRP A 172 -16.80 9.74 9.69
CA TRP A 172 -15.55 9.94 10.44
C TRP A 172 -15.39 9.03 11.66
N GLN A 173 -16.46 8.85 12.45
CA GLN A 173 -16.42 8.01 13.66
C GLN A 173 -16.07 6.55 13.37
N ARG A 174 -16.50 6.00 12.23
CA ARG A 174 -16.13 4.65 11.80
C ARG A 174 -14.69 4.66 11.31
N VAL A 175 -14.37 5.59 10.41
CA VAL A 175 -13.03 5.70 9.81
C VAL A 175 -11.96 5.80 10.90
N GLU A 176 -12.12 6.70 11.86
CA GLU A 176 -11.18 6.91 12.96
C GLU A 176 -10.88 5.62 13.75
N LYS A 177 -11.87 4.75 13.96
CA LYS A 177 -11.66 3.44 14.61
C LYS A 177 -10.80 2.51 13.75
N LEU A 178 -11.07 2.45 12.43
CA LEU A 178 -10.31 1.61 11.50
C LEU A 178 -8.87 2.09 11.36
N LEU A 179 -8.63 3.40 11.43
CA LEU A 179 -7.29 3.99 11.34
C LEU A 179 -6.35 3.51 12.47
N ALA A 180 -6.88 3.06 13.61
CA ALA A 180 -6.07 2.53 14.71
C ALA A 180 -5.32 1.23 14.35
N ASN A 181 -5.81 0.49 13.35
CA ASN A 181 -5.21 -0.75 12.85
C ASN A 181 -4.23 -0.53 11.69
N VAL A 182 -3.97 0.72 11.27
CA VAL A 182 -3.15 1.00 10.09
C VAL A 182 -1.67 0.93 10.40
N HIS A 183 -0.96 0.03 9.72
CA HIS A 183 0.47 -0.20 9.88
C HIS A 183 1.34 0.31 8.73
N HIS A 184 0.74 0.47 7.56
CA HIS A 184 1.36 1.00 6.36
C HIS A 184 0.38 1.93 5.63
N ILE A 185 0.88 2.90 4.87
CA ILE A 185 0.05 3.80 4.08
C ILE A 185 0.49 3.75 2.62
N HIS A 186 -0.45 3.45 1.73
CA HIS A 186 -0.36 3.79 0.32
C HIS A 186 -0.91 5.20 0.10
N ALA A 187 -0.03 6.14 -0.22
CA ALA A 187 -0.33 7.57 -0.25
C ALA A 187 -0.79 8.07 -1.62
N ARG A 188 -1.73 7.37 -2.25
CA ARG A 188 -2.45 7.84 -3.44
C ARG A 188 -3.58 8.76 -3.03
N VAL A 189 -3.81 9.82 -3.80
CA VAL A 189 -4.98 10.69 -3.61
C VAL A 189 -6.05 10.29 -4.62
N GLY A 190 -7.21 9.87 -4.11
CA GLY A 190 -8.42 9.63 -4.89
C GLY A 190 -9.45 10.74 -4.73
N PHE A 191 -10.64 10.48 -5.23
CA PHE A 191 -11.82 11.30 -5.10
C PHE A 191 -13.08 10.42 -5.19
N GLU A 192 -14.23 11.04 -5.03
CA GLU A 192 -15.53 10.38 -4.91
C GLU A 192 -15.85 9.48 -6.12
N GLU A 193 -15.37 9.84 -7.31
CA GLU A 193 -15.65 9.10 -8.56
C GLU A 193 -14.47 8.25 -9.05
N GLY A 194 -13.33 8.25 -8.34
CA GLY A 194 -12.15 7.55 -8.83
C GLY A 194 -11.03 7.38 -7.80
N PRO A 195 -10.28 6.28 -7.84
CA PRO A 195 -9.20 6.03 -6.88
C PRO A 195 -7.94 6.90 -7.13
N GLN A 196 -7.93 7.73 -8.18
CA GLN A 196 -6.75 8.53 -8.51
C GLN A 196 -7.13 9.86 -9.15
N ILE A 197 -6.59 10.95 -8.61
CA ILE A 197 -6.63 12.27 -9.24
C ILE A 197 -5.56 12.40 -10.33
N THR A 198 -5.70 13.39 -11.21
CA THR A 198 -4.76 13.55 -12.33
C THR A 198 -3.40 14.13 -11.95
N ASP A 199 -3.35 15.09 -11.02
CA ASP A 199 -2.09 15.71 -10.57
C ASP A 199 -2.24 16.26 -9.15
N PRO A 200 -1.52 15.71 -8.14
CA PRO A 200 -1.61 16.19 -6.77
C PRO A 200 -1.06 17.62 -6.58
N GLN A 201 -0.34 18.19 -7.54
CA GLN A 201 0.13 19.58 -7.49
C GLN A 201 -0.94 20.59 -7.95
N SER A 202 -1.97 20.12 -8.66
CA SER A 202 -2.99 20.99 -9.22
C SER A 202 -3.89 21.58 -8.14
N GLN A 203 -4.19 22.88 -8.27
CA GLN A 203 -5.15 23.57 -7.40
C GLN A 203 -6.56 22.97 -7.45
N LEU A 204 -6.90 22.29 -8.55
CA LEU A 204 -8.19 21.59 -8.70
C LEU A 204 -8.38 20.52 -7.62
N TRP A 205 -7.30 19.85 -7.22
CA TRP A 205 -7.33 18.72 -6.30
C TRP A 205 -6.85 19.08 -4.89
N ARG A 206 -6.70 20.39 -4.59
CA ARG A 206 -6.15 20.85 -3.31
C ARG A 206 -6.97 20.38 -2.12
N GLU A 207 -8.30 20.39 -2.23
CA GLU A 207 -9.17 19.94 -1.13
C GLU A 207 -9.07 18.42 -0.91
N HIS A 208 -8.99 17.61 -1.98
CA HIS A 208 -8.76 16.18 -1.89
C HIS A 208 -7.40 15.84 -1.26
N LEU A 209 -6.33 16.52 -1.70
CA LEU A 209 -5.00 16.38 -1.11
C LEU A 209 -5.00 16.74 0.38
N ASN A 210 -5.66 17.83 0.76
CA ASN A 210 -5.78 18.26 2.16
C ASN A 210 -6.53 17.23 3.00
N ASN A 211 -7.66 16.70 2.50
CA ASN A 211 -8.44 15.68 3.20
C ASN A 211 -7.62 14.40 3.44
N HIS A 212 -6.95 13.88 2.40
CA HIS A 212 -6.08 12.72 2.54
C HIS A 212 -4.94 12.97 3.53
N THR A 213 -4.31 14.16 3.47
CA THR A 213 -3.25 14.54 4.41
C THR A 213 -3.75 14.54 5.85
N GLN A 214 -4.98 15.00 6.12
CA GLN A 214 -5.58 14.97 7.46
C GLN A 214 -5.88 13.54 7.93
N LEU A 215 -6.39 12.68 7.04
CA LEU A 215 -6.61 11.26 7.34
C LEU A 215 -5.31 10.55 7.68
N TRP A 216 -4.24 10.77 6.91
CA TRP A 216 -2.93 10.20 7.20
C TRP A 216 -2.27 10.80 8.44
N GLN A 217 -2.47 12.09 8.73
CA GLN A 217 -2.06 12.67 10.01
C GLN A 217 -2.74 11.97 11.17
N LYS A 218 -4.03 11.62 11.04
CA LYS A 218 -4.74 10.88 12.08
C LYS A 218 -4.15 9.48 12.30
N VAL A 219 -3.73 8.78 11.25
CA VAL A 219 -2.98 7.52 11.38
C VAL A 219 -1.68 7.73 12.16
N VAL A 220 -0.93 8.78 11.83
CA VAL A 220 0.32 9.14 12.54
C VAL A 220 0.04 9.34 14.03
N ASP A 221 -0.98 10.15 14.38
CA ASP A 221 -1.34 10.43 15.76
C ASP A 221 -1.73 9.17 16.54
N LEU A 222 -2.56 8.30 15.94
CA LEU A 222 -2.99 7.05 16.56
C LEU A 222 -1.83 6.07 16.74
N ALA A 223 -0.94 5.96 15.75
CA ALA A 223 0.26 5.12 15.85
C ALA A 223 1.15 5.59 17.01
N GLN A 224 1.32 6.91 17.20
CA GLN A 224 2.05 7.45 18.35
C GLN A 224 1.37 7.15 19.69
N GLN A 225 0.05 7.33 19.77
CA GLN A 225 -0.73 7.05 20.99
C GLN A 225 -0.64 5.58 21.39
N ASN A 226 -0.56 4.68 20.40
CA ASN A 226 -0.37 3.24 20.59
C ASN A 226 1.10 2.84 20.81
N GLY A 227 2.01 3.82 20.99
CA GLY A 227 3.41 3.57 21.32
C GLY A 227 4.28 3.09 20.15
N ARG A 228 3.80 3.18 18.90
CA ARG A 228 4.58 2.73 17.74
C ARG A 228 5.77 3.65 17.48
N THR A 229 6.89 3.02 17.18
CA THR A 229 8.17 3.70 16.98
C THR A 229 8.42 4.11 15.55
N ASP A 230 7.71 3.51 14.61
CA ASP A 230 7.86 3.72 13.17
C ASP A 230 6.55 3.52 12.41
N LEU A 231 6.49 4.15 11.23
CA LEU A 231 5.41 4.06 10.26
C LEU A 231 6.01 4.16 8.86
N THR A 232 5.54 3.33 7.93
CA THR A 232 5.98 3.33 6.53
C THR A 232 4.92 3.95 5.63
N ILE A 233 5.35 4.71 4.63
CA ILE A 233 4.47 5.34 3.64
C ILE A 233 5.03 5.10 2.24
N THR A 234 4.20 4.59 1.34
CA THR A 234 4.51 4.42 -0.09
C THR A 234 3.59 5.31 -0.91
N PRO A 235 4.05 6.46 -1.46
CA PRO A 235 3.29 7.17 -2.49
C PRO A 235 3.11 6.27 -3.71
N GLU A 236 1.86 6.05 -4.09
CA GLU A 236 1.48 4.98 -5.01
C GLU A 236 0.52 5.47 -6.09
N PHE A 237 0.72 6.64 -6.70
CA PHE A 237 0.09 6.95 -7.99
C PHE A 237 0.48 5.90 -9.02
N GLY A 238 -0.47 5.53 -9.89
CA GLY A 238 -0.37 4.37 -10.75
C GLY A 238 -0.47 4.64 -12.23
N PRO A 239 0.21 3.80 -13.04
CA PRO A 239 0.10 3.88 -14.49
C PRO A 239 -1.32 3.51 -14.95
N PHE A 240 -1.57 3.61 -16.26
CA PHE A 240 -2.82 3.15 -16.85
C PHE A 240 -3.20 1.74 -16.36
N PRO A 241 -4.45 1.47 -15.95
CA PRO A 241 -5.64 2.32 -16.16
C PRO A 241 -5.93 3.37 -15.08
N TYR A 242 -5.07 3.55 -14.07
CA TYR A 242 -5.26 4.59 -13.05
C TYR A 242 -4.96 5.99 -13.61
N ALA A 243 -3.76 6.17 -14.18
CA ALA A 243 -3.50 7.35 -15.00
C ALA A 243 -4.09 7.11 -16.39
N HIS A 244 -5.22 7.77 -16.64
CA HIS A 244 -5.83 7.78 -17.96
C HIS A 244 -4.84 8.27 -19.01
N ALA A 245 -4.97 7.73 -20.21
CA ALA A 245 -4.15 8.10 -21.35
C ALA A 245 -5.03 8.62 -22.46
N ASP A 246 -4.54 9.60 -23.20
CA ASP A 246 -5.17 10.04 -24.44
C ASP A 246 -5.19 8.85 -25.43
N PRO A 247 -6.36 8.47 -25.97
CA PRO A 247 -6.48 7.26 -26.78
C PRO A 247 -5.82 7.37 -28.16
N GLN A 248 -5.49 8.58 -28.63
CA GLN A 248 -4.85 8.80 -29.93
C GLN A 248 -3.33 8.81 -29.80
N THR A 249 -2.80 9.42 -28.74
CA THR A 249 -1.37 9.64 -28.54
C THR A 249 -0.73 8.66 -27.55
N GLY A 250 -1.53 8.02 -26.69
CA GLY A 250 -1.05 7.18 -25.60
C GLY A 250 -0.41 7.94 -24.43
N GLN A 251 -0.41 9.28 -24.47
CA GLN A 251 0.18 10.11 -23.42
C GLN A 251 -0.69 10.05 -22.15
N THR A 252 -0.08 9.73 -21.01
CA THR A 252 -0.77 9.73 -19.72
C THR A 252 -1.09 11.15 -19.26
N THR A 253 -2.24 11.32 -18.61
CA THR A 253 -2.65 12.59 -17.99
C THR A 253 -1.83 12.94 -16.75
N THR A 254 -1.13 11.95 -16.19
CA THR A 254 -0.33 12.06 -14.97
C THR A 254 1.10 11.63 -15.27
N ASP A 255 2.07 12.45 -14.85
CA ASP A 255 3.46 12.02 -14.68
C ASP A 255 3.55 11.30 -13.32
N ILE A 256 3.58 9.96 -13.37
CA ILE A 256 3.51 9.12 -12.17
C ILE A 256 4.70 9.34 -11.24
N TRP A 257 5.91 9.42 -11.82
CA TRP A 257 7.11 9.58 -11.02
C TRP A 257 7.12 10.93 -10.32
N ALA A 258 6.77 11.99 -11.05
CA ALA A 258 6.66 13.33 -10.49
C ALA A 258 5.57 13.41 -9.40
N ALA A 259 4.40 12.80 -9.62
CA ALA A 259 3.31 12.76 -8.65
C ALA A 259 3.75 12.07 -7.35
N ASN A 260 4.39 10.90 -7.43
CA ASN A 260 4.84 10.16 -6.25
C ASN A 260 5.99 10.84 -5.51
N LEU A 261 6.91 11.48 -6.24
CA LEU A 261 7.96 12.30 -5.63
C LEU A 261 7.39 13.55 -4.95
N PHE A 262 6.40 14.20 -5.56
CA PHE A 262 5.67 15.30 -4.95
C PHE A 262 5.00 14.86 -3.64
N MET A 263 4.22 13.77 -3.67
CA MET A 263 3.53 13.26 -2.49
C MET A 263 4.48 12.93 -1.34
N LYS A 264 5.63 12.29 -1.63
CA LYS A 264 6.67 12.08 -0.62
C LYS A 264 7.13 13.38 0.03
N ARG A 265 7.45 14.40 -0.78
CA ARG A 265 7.94 15.69 -0.30
C ARG A 265 6.87 16.43 0.51
N HIS A 266 5.64 16.46 0.00
CA HIS A 266 4.49 17.04 0.68
C HIS A 266 4.28 16.41 2.05
N LEU A 267 4.15 15.08 2.12
CA LEU A 267 3.89 14.38 3.38
C LEU A 267 5.05 14.47 4.36
N LYS A 268 6.30 14.44 3.90
CA LYS A 268 7.47 14.68 4.76
C LYS A 268 7.43 16.05 5.44
N ASN A 269 6.86 17.06 4.78
CA ASN A 269 6.78 18.42 5.29
C ASN A 269 5.49 18.69 6.08
N SER A 270 4.40 17.99 5.76
CA SER A 270 3.08 18.25 6.32
C SER A 270 2.75 17.35 7.51
N LEU A 271 3.25 16.12 7.55
CA LEU A 271 2.97 15.19 8.65
C LEU A 271 3.81 15.56 9.88
N VAL A 272 3.14 15.79 11.00
CA VAL A 272 3.75 16.15 12.27
C VAL A 272 3.86 14.91 13.15
N VAL A 273 5.06 14.64 13.65
CA VAL A 273 5.29 13.64 14.69
C VAL A 273 5.59 14.37 15.98
N ASN A 274 4.69 14.26 16.96
CA ASN A 274 4.90 14.87 18.28
C ASN A 274 6.07 14.19 18.99
N LYS A 275 6.92 14.97 19.67
CA LYS A 275 8.05 14.44 20.42
C LYS A 275 7.63 13.92 21.79
#